data_AF-A0A4M3JL88-F1
#
_entry.id   AF-A0A4M3JL88-F1
#
_cell.length_a   1.000
_cell.length_b   1.000
_cell.length_c   1.000
_cell.angle_alpha   90.00
_cell.angle_beta   90.00
_cell.angle_gamma   90.00
#
_symmetry.space_group_name_H-M   'P 1'
#
loop_
_entity.id
_entity.type
_entity.pdbx_description
1 polymer ?
#
loop_
_entity_poly.entity_id
_entity_poly.type
_entity_poly.pdbx_seq_one_letter_code
_entity_poly.pdbx_strand_id
1 'polypeptide(L)'
;MKEISQISFDTKYKFQVSLGTLFIILPFIFISYIFSINKDEILFTNEQYNNFTKESQSIVDKLQNNYELTFCFSLLLLVFCILIGIFLIYNGLSDWTKFEDLDYEEKALKISEINKRITKASPQKIEESIKSDLKLEQLTEETSEKIKYYQSIENSVVRRIYETSPVNYKIVSDSILNRFLYDVIAIGQDMLHKDIIFEIKYLQNNIGSSVLDRYITKLYELSDNYSIETNRKPYKKLILVTTNEVFCSIDKLINMQKKRNNFSIIVLKENEIKKTNFFN
;
A
#
# COMPACT_ATOMS: atom_id res chain seq x y z
N MET A 1 -7.49 6.42 -21.94
CA MET A 1 -7.81 7.87 -21.77
C MET A 1 -7.93 8.32 -20.30
N LYS A 2 -8.09 7.42 -19.31
CA LYS A 2 -8.11 7.76 -17.85
C LYS A 2 -6.74 8.14 -17.25
N GLU A 3 -5.63 7.60 -17.76
CA GLU A 3 -4.29 7.84 -17.20
C GLU A 3 -3.80 9.28 -17.42
N ILE A 4 -4.07 9.88 -18.58
CA ILE A 4 -3.63 11.25 -18.89
C ILE A 4 -4.31 12.28 -17.97
N SER A 5 -5.59 12.05 -17.61
CA SER A 5 -6.28 12.88 -16.63
C SER A 5 -5.69 12.69 -15.22
N GLN A 6 -5.42 11.46 -14.78
CA GLN A 6 -4.85 11.25 -13.44
C GLN A 6 -3.47 11.89 -13.30
N ILE A 7 -2.61 11.81 -14.31
CA ILE A 7 -1.28 12.44 -14.29
C ILE A 7 -1.39 13.97 -14.23
N SER A 8 -2.34 14.58 -14.96
CA SER A 8 -2.52 16.04 -14.94
C SER A 8 -3.08 16.53 -13.60
N PHE A 9 -3.98 15.76 -12.96
CA PHE A 9 -4.56 16.10 -11.67
C PHE A 9 -3.61 15.84 -10.49
N ASP A 10 -2.87 14.72 -10.48
CA ASP A 10 -1.87 14.40 -9.45
C ASP A 10 -0.73 15.44 -9.39
N THR A 11 -0.42 16.03 -10.55
CA THR A 11 0.61 17.07 -10.66
C THR A 11 0.09 18.44 -10.24
N LYS A 12 -1.21 18.73 -10.37
CA LYS A 12 -1.78 20.08 -10.19
C LYS A 12 -1.62 20.60 -8.76
N TYR A 13 -2.06 19.84 -7.76
CA TYR A 13 -2.01 20.29 -6.37
C TYR A 13 -0.57 20.29 -5.82
N LYS A 14 0.28 19.35 -6.26
CA LYS A 14 1.73 19.33 -5.98
C LYS A 14 2.44 20.55 -6.56
N PHE A 15 2.10 20.92 -7.80
CA PHE A 15 2.58 22.13 -8.43
C PHE A 15 2.13 23.38 -7.66
N GLN A 16 0.87 23.43 -7.22
CA GLN A 16 0.34 24.55 -6.46
C GLN A 16 1.04 24.75 -5.10
N VAL A 17 1.29 23.66 -4.36
CA VAL A 17 2.05 23.68 -3.10
C VAL A 17 3.50 24.11 -3.36
N SER A 18 4.14 23.60 -4.41
CA SER A 18 5.52 23.96 -4.78
C SER A 18 5.63 25.44 -5.17
N LEU A 19 4.68 25.93 -5.97
CA LEU A 19 4.62 27.33 -6.36
C LEU A 19 4.40 28.23 -5.15
N GLY A 20 3.49 27.86 -4.25
CA GLY A 20 3.28 28.59 -3.00
C GLY A 20 4.52 28.61 -2.10
N THR A 21 5.28 27.51 -2.06
CA THR A 21 6.55 27.44 -1.32
C THR A 21 7.60 28.40 -1.91
N LEU A 22 7.69 28.49 -3.24
CA LEU A 22 8.56 29.45 -3.92
C LEU A 22 8.20 30.89 -3.55
N PHE A 23 6.91 31.22 -3.53
CA PHE A 23 6.42 32.55 -3.13
C PHE A 23 6.74 32.93 -1.69
N ILE A 24 6.86 31.94 -0.79
CA ILE A 24 7.28 32.15 0.61
C ILE A 24 8.80 32.36 0.71
N ILE A 25 9.60 31.64 -0.08
CA ILE A 25 11.08 31.71 -0.02
C ILE A 25 11.61 32.98 -0.69
N LEU A 26 11.00 33.41 -1.80
CA LEU A 26 11.46 34.54 -2.61
C LEU A 26 11.68 35.85 -1.81
N PRO A 27 10.79 36.23 -0.87
CA PRO A 27 11.03 37.35 0.05
C PRO A 27 12.31 37.27 0.86
N PHE A 28 12.68 36.09 1.39
CA PHE A 28 13.89 35.95 2.19
C PHE A 28 15.15 36.11 1.35
N ILE A 29 15.14 35.59 0.11
CA ILE A 29 16.23 35.78 -0.84
C ILE A 29 16.39 37.28 -1.16
N PHE A 30 15.28 37.97 -1.42
CA PHE A 30 15.30 39.40 -1.72
C PHE A 30 15.80 40.24 -0.54
N ILE A 31 15.31 39.97 0.68
CA ILE A 31 15.77 40.66 1.88
C ILE A 31 17.28 40.42 2.09
N SER A 32 17.74 39.17 1.96
CA SER A 32 19.17 38.83 2.05
C SER A 32 20.01 39.57 1.00
N TYR A 33 19.49 39.72 -0.22
CA TYR A 33 20.13 40.49 -1.28
C TYR A 33 20.25 41.98 -0.90
N ILE A 34 19.17 42.60 -0.42
CA ILE A 34 19.18 44.01 0.01
C ILE A 34 20.21 44.24 1.13
N PHE A 35 20.27 43.35 2.13
CA PHE A 35 21.26 43.46 3.21
C PHE A 35 22.71 43.28 2.73
N SER A 36 22.92 42.69 1.56
CA SER A 36 24.25 42.49 0.96
C SER A 36 24.73 43.67 0.11
N ILE A 37 23.86 44.65 -0.18
CA ILE A 37 24.22 45.85 -0.94
C ILE A 37 25.17 46.72 -0.10
N ASN A 38 26.25 47.20 -0.74
CA ASN A 38 27.19 48.12 -0.11
C ASN A 38 26.52 49.47 0.17
N LYS A 39 26.29 49.77 1.46
CA LYS A 39 25.53 50.95 1.89
C LYS A 39 26.28 52.27 1.64
N ASP A 40 27.61 52.20 1.56
CA ASP A 40 28.49 53.35 1.39
C ASP A 40 28.42 53.96 -0.02
N GLU A 41 27.85 53.24 -0.99
CA GLU A 41 27.65 53.74 -2.36
C GLU A 41 26.34 54.55 -2.53
N ILE A 42 25.40 54.43 -1.58
CA ILE A 42 24.03 54.93 -1.71
C ILE A 42 23.72 56.01 -0.66
N LEU A 43 24.31 55.91 0.54
CA LEU A 43 24.05 56.83 1.65
C LEU A 43 25.16 57.88 1.76
N PHE A 44 24.82 59.14 1.47
CA PHE A 44 25.72 60.27 1.65
C PHE A 44 25.53 60.89 3.03
N THR A 45 26.63 61.24 3.70
CA THR A 45 26.58 62.04 4.93
C THR A 45 26.15 63.48 4.63
N ASN A 46 25.60 64.18 5.62
CA ASN A 46 25.22 65.59 5.47
C ASN A 46 26.40 66.48 5.04
N GLU A 47 27.61 66.15 5.49
CA GLU A 47 28.83 66.87 5.10
C GLU A 47 29.17 66.67 3.62
N GLN A 48 29.11 65.43 3.12
CA GLN A 48 29.31 65.13 1.71
C GLN A 48 28.24 65.77 0.83
N TYR A 49 26.98 65.72 1.27
CA TYR A 49 25.84 66.31 0.56
C TYR A 49 25.95 67.84 0.45
N ASN A 50 26.36 68.51 1.53
CA ASN A 50 26.51 69.97 1.57
C ASN A 50 27.69 70.47 0.71
N ASN A 51 28.64 69.60 0.37
CA ASN A 51 29.76 69.92 -0.50
C ASN A 51 29.43 69.83 -2.01
N PHE A 52 28.23 69.34 -2.37
CA PHE A 52 27.78 69.29 -3.76
C PHE A 52 27.25 70.62 -4.27
N THR A 53 27.22 70.78 -5.60
CA THR A 53 26.52 71.91 -6.24
C THR A 53 25.01 71.75 -6.09
N LYS A 54 24.26 72.85 -6.20
CA LYS A 54 22.79 72.84 -6.10
C LYS A 54 22.12 71.90 -7.12
N GLU A 55 22.68 71.80 -8.33
CA GLU A 55 22.18 70.88 -9.36
C GLU A 55 22.43 69.42 -8.97
N SER A 56 23.62 69.10 -8.46
CA SER A 56 23.96 67.77 -7.96
C SER A 56 23.12 67.37 -6.73
N GLN A 57 22.86 68.30 -5.81
CA GLN A 57 21.96 68.08 -4.67
C GLN A 57 20.55 67.68 -5.13
N SER A 58 19.98 68.39 -6.11
CA SER A 58 18.65 68.06 -6.66
C SER A 58 18.60 66.67 -7.33
N ILE A 59 19.70 66.24 -7.96
CA ILE A 59 19.81 64.89 -8.54
C ILE A 59 19.86 63.84 -7.43
N VAL A 60 20.67 64.07 -6.38
CA VAL A 60 20.79 63.17 -5.23
C VAL A 60 19.44 63.03 -4.49
N ASP A 61 18.72 64.13 -4.27
CA ASP A 61 17.41 64.11 -3.61
C ASP A 61 16.39 63.25 -4.38
N LYS A 62 16.35 63.40 -5.71
CA LYS A 62 15.46 62.60 -6.57
C LYS A 62 15.84 61.12 -6.54
N LEU A 63 17.14 60.80 -6.54
CA LEU A 63 17.63 59.43 -6.46
C LEU A 63 17.29 58.78 -5.11
N GLN A 64 17.52 59.49 -4.00
CA GLN A 64 17.21 59.00 -2.65
C GLN A 64 15.71 58.81 -2.44
N ASN A 65 14.88 59.77 -2.85
CA ASN A 65 13.43 59.65 -2.77
C ASN A 65 12.88 58.49 -3.62
N ASN A 66 13.40 58.31 -4.85
CA ASN A 66 13.01 57.18 -5.70
C ASN A 66 13.45 55.84 -5.11
N TYR A 67 14.63 55.78 -4.49
CA TYR A 67 15.12 54.60 -3.78
C TYR A 67 14.21 54.23 -2.60
N GLU A 68 13.86 55.22 -1.76
CA GLU A 68 12.97 55.01 -0.61
C GLU A 68 11.58 54.51 -1.04
N LEU A 69 11.00 55.11 -2.08
CA LEU A 69 9.71 54.68 -2.61
C LEU A 69 9.77 53.28 -3.21
N THR A 70 10.84 52.95 -3.95
CA THR A 70 11.07 51.62 -4.51
C THR A 70 11.25 50.57 -3.41
N PHE A 71 11.97 50.93 -2.35
CA PHE A 71 12.19 50.06 -1.19
C PHE A 71 10.88 49.76 -0.44
N CYS A 72 10.10 50.79 -0.10
CA CYS A 72 8.80 50.62 0.56
C CYS A 72 7.82 49.80 -0.29
N PHE A 73 7.75 50.08 -1.60
CA PHE A 73 6.91 49.32 -2.53
C PHE A 73 7.36 47.85 -2.63
N SER A 74 8.67 47.59 -2.66
CA SER A 74 9.22 46.23 -2.70
C SER A 74 8.84 45.44 -1.44
N LEU A 75 8.91 46.04 -0.25
CA LEU A 75 8.50 45.40 1.00
C LEU A 75 7.02 45.02 1.00
N LEU A 76 6.16 45.88 0.46
CA LEU A 76 4.73 45.59 0.33
C LEU A 76 4.50 44.40 -0.62
N LEU A 77 5.21 44.38 -1.76
CA LEU A 77 5.15 43.26 -2.71
C LEU A 77 5.58 41.94 -2.06
N LEU A 78 6.60 41.96 -1.20
CA LEU A 78 7.04 40.77 -0.46
C LEU A 78 5.95 40.21 0.46
N VAL A 79 5.27 41.08 1.21
CA VAL A 79 4.14 40.65 2.07
C VAL A 79 3.05 40.02 1.22
N PHE A 80 2.73 40.61 0.06
CA PHE A 80 1.74 40.07 -0.85
C PHE A 80 2.14 38.70 -1.43
N CYS A 81 3.42 38.50 -1.76
CA CYS A 81 3.95 37.21 -2.18
C CYS A 81 3.74 36.13 -1.10
N ILE A 82 4.02 36.44 0.18
CA ILE A 82 3.80 35.48 1.28
C ILE A 82 2.32 35.11 1.40
N LEU A 83 1.42 36.10 1.35
CA LEU A 83 -0.02 35.86 1.44
C LEU A 83 -0.53 34.97 0.30
N ILE A 84 -0.09 35.23 -0.94
CA ILE A 84 -0.38 34.37 -2.09
C ILE A 84 0.19 32.96 -1.87
N GLY A 85 1.42 32.86 -1.37
CA GLY A 85 2.08 31.59 -1.11
C GLY A 85 1.31 30.72 -0.12
N ILE A 86 0.89 31.31 1.00
CA ILE A 86 0.05 30.65 2.02
C ILE A 86 -1.27 30.18 1.41
N PHE A 87 -1.94 31.05 0.64
CA PHE A 87 -3.21 30.72 -0.02
C PHE A 87 -3.07 29.54 -0.99
N LEU A 88 -2.00 29.53 -1.81
CA LEU A 88 -1.73 28.45 -2.75
C LEU A 88 -1.47 27.12 -2.05
N ILE A 89 -0.67 27.13 -0.98
CA ILE A 89 -0.38 25.92 -0.17
C ILE A 89 -1.65 25.41 0.48
N TYR A 90 -2.43 26.29 1.13
CA TYR A 90 -3.68 25.91 1.80
C TYR A 90 -4.65 25.22 0.83
N ASN A 91 -4.90 25.86 -0.32
CA ASN A 91 -5.80 25.30 -1.33
C ASN A 91 -5.24 23.99 -1.91
N GLY A 92 -3.92 23.91 -2.14
CA GLY A 92 -3.28 22.71 -2.69
C GLY A 92 -3.37 21.52 -1.74
N LEU A 93 -3.16 21.75 -0.44
CA LEU A 93 -3.33 20.72 0.60
C LEU A 93 -4.78 20.31 0.77
N SER A 94 -5.71 21.27 0.80
CA SER A 94 -7.16 20.99 0.86
C SER A 94 -7.59 20.10 -0.31
N ASP A 95 -7.19 20.44 -1.53
CA ASP A 95 -7.55 19.64 -2.70
C ASP A 95 -6.88 18.27 -2.67
N TRP A 96 -5.61 18.17 -2.26
CA TRP A 96 -4.94 16.88 -2.02
C TRP A 96 -5.78 15.98 -1.12
N THR A 97 -6.17 16.48 0.06
CA THR A 97 -6.91 15.67 1.05
C THR A 97 -8.23 15.13 0.49
N LYS A 98 -8.99 15.94 -0.27
CA LYS A 98 -10.23 15.49 -0.91
C LYS A 98 -10.00 14.37 -1.93
N PHE A 99 -8.92 14.45 -2.72
CA PHE A 99 -8.61 13.40 -3.69
C PHE A 99 -8.15 12.11 -3.01
N GLU A 100 -7.38 12.24 -1.93
CA GLU A 100 -6.96 11.10 -1.13
C GLU A 100 -8.18 10.37 -0.53
N ASP A 101 -9.16 11.11 0.01
CA ASP A 101 -10.41 10.56 0.53
C ASP A 101 -11.22 9.84 -0.56
N LEU A 102 -11.36 10.44 -1.75
CA LEU A 102 -12.05 9.81 -2.88
C LEU A 102 -11.36 8.51 -3.34
N ASP A 103 -10.04 8.47 -3.33
CA ASP A 103 -9.27 7.27 -3.66
C ASP A 103 -9.44 6.18 -2.58
N TYR A 104 -9.55 6.55 -1.30
CA TYR A 104 -9.94 5.60 -0.24
C TYR A 104 -11.36 5.06 -0.44
N GLU A 105 -12.33 5.91 -0.77
CA GLU A 105 -13.71 5.51 -1.04
C GLU A 105 -13.82 4.57 -2.25
N GLU A 106 -13.16 4.88 -3.36
CA GLU A 106 -13.15 4.03 -4.56
C GLU A 106 -12.57 2.64 -4.26
N LYS A 107 -11.51 2.57 -3.44
CA LYS A 107 -10.91 1.29 -3.01
C LYS A 107 -11.83 0.52 -2.08
N ALA A 108 -12.46 1.18 -1.11
CA ALA A 108 -13.44 0.56 -0.23
C ALA A 108 -14.59 -0.04 -1.04
N LEU A 109 -15.07 0.68 -2.07
CA LEU A 109 -16.07 0.20 -3.01
C LEU A 109 -15.58 -1.03 -3.79
N LYS A 110 -14.39 -0.98 -4.39
CA LYS A 110 -13.78 -2.15 -5.08
C LYS A 110 -13.66 -3.37 -4.18
N ILE A 111 -13.22 -3.20 -2.93
CA ILE A 111 -13.18 -4.27 -1.94
C ILE A 111 -14.59 -4.80 -1.65
N SER A 112 -15.58 -3.91 -1.52
CA SER A 112 -16.98 -4.31 -1.32
C SER A 112 -17.53 -5.12 -2.50
N GLU A 113 -17.16 -4.77 -3.73
CA GLU A 113 -17.57 -5.48 -4.95
C GLU A 113 -16.92 -6.86 -5.07
N ILE A 114 -15.63 -6.99 -4.73
CA ILE A 114 -14.96 -8.29 -4.62
C ILE A 114 -15.71 -9.16 -3.61
N ASN A 115 -16.00 -8.61 -2.42
CA ASN A 115 -16.72 -9.33 -1.38
C ASN A 115 -18.13 -9.77 -1.80
N LYS A 116 -18.84 -8.98 -2.61
CA LYS A 116 -20.16 -9.36 -3.14
C LYS A 116 -20.10 -10.51 -4.15
N ARG A 117 -18.98 -10.64 -4.88
CA ARG A 117 -18.76 -11.72 -5.86
C ARG A 117 -18.30 -13.01 -5.21
N ILE A 118 -17.69 -12.93 -4.03
CA ILE A 118 -17.32 -14.10 -3.23
C ILE A 118 -18.57 -14.65 -2.54
N THR A 119 -18.83 -15.93 -2.75
CA THR A 119 -19.97 -16.65 -2.16
C THR A 119 -19.50 -17.78 -1.28
N LYS A 120 -20.33 -18.23 -0.32
CA LYS A 120 -19.96 -19.36 0.54
C LYS A 120 -20.10 -20.69 -0.21
N ALA A 121 -19.14 -21.58 -0.05
CA ALA A 121 -19.18 -22.92 -0.62
C ALA A 121 -20.25 -23.78 0.06
N SER A 122 -20.85 -24.69 -0.71
CA SER A 122 -21.74 -25.70 -0.15
C SER A 122 -20.91 -26.78 0.57
N PRO A 123 -21.45 -27.40 1.64
CA PRO A 123 -20.76 -28.50 2.34
C PRO A 123 -20.34 -29.65 1.41
N GLN A 124 -21.17 -29.95 0.40
CA GLN A 124 -20.90 -30.99 -0.60
C GLN A 124 -19.63 -30.71 -1.40
N LYS A 125 -19.42 -29.45 -1.82
CA LYS A 125 -18.24 -29.07 -2.60
C LYS A 125 -16.96 -29.11 -1.77
N ILE A 126 -17.05 -28.78 -0.49
CA ILE A 126 -15.94 -28.91 0.46
C ILE A 126 -15.59 -30.39 0.65
N GLU A 127 -16.60 -31.23 0.89
CA GLU A 127 -16.42 -32.68 1.01
C GLU A 127 -15.82 -33.31 -0.26
N GLU A 128 -16.25 -32.90 -1.45
CA GLU A 128 -15.67 -33.35 -2.72
C GLU A 128 -14.19 -32.96 -2.86
N SER A 129 -13.82 -31.75 -2.43
CA SER A 129 -12.41 -31.31 -2.41
C SER A 129 -11.58 -32.20 -1.48
N ILE A 130 -12.06 -32.44 -0.26
CA ILE A 130 -11.38 -33.31 0.72
C ILE A 130 -11.22 -34.73 0.17
N LYS A 131 -12.27 -35.31 -0.43
CA LYS A 131 -12.19 -36.63 -1.08
C LYS A 131 -11.14 -36.65 -2.18
N SER A 132 -11.06 -35.58 -2.98
CA SER A 132 -10.03 -35.48 -4.03
C SER A 132 -8.62 -35.46 -3.45
N ASP A 133 -8.40 -34.78 -2.32
CA ASP A 133 -7.11 -34.71 -1.64
C ASP A 133 -6.73 -36.08 -1.04
N LEU A 134 -7.67 -36.77 -0.36
CA LEU A 134 -7.45 -38.11 0.18
C LEU A 134 -7.07 -39.13 -0.91
N LYS A 135 -7.69 -39.04 -2.09
CA LYS A 135 -7.34 -39.88 -3.25
C LYS A 135 -5.92 -39.61 -3.74
N LEU A 136 -5.48 -38.35 -3.73
CA LEU A 136 -4.10 -37.99 -4.10
C LEU A 136 -3.07 -38.58 -3.13
N GLU A 137 -3.42 -38.69 -1.85
CA GLU A 137 -2.63 -39.34 -0.80
C GLU A 137 -2.70 -40.87 -0.80
N GLN A 138 -3.34 -41.47 -1.81
CA GLN A 138 -3.52 -42.92 -1.96
C GLN A 138 -4.24 -43.59 -0.77
N LEU A 139 -5.07 -42.84 -0.04
CA LEU A 139 -5.91 -43.39 1.02
C LEU A 139 -7.13 -44.06 0.39
N THR A 140 -7.19 -45.39 0.47
CA THR A 140 -8.24 -46.22 -0.16
C THR A 140 -9.56 -46.26 0.60
N GLU A 141 -9.58 -45.86 1.87
CA GLU A 141 -10.78 -45.85 2.72
C GLU A 141 -11.25 -44.42 3.00
N GLU A 142 -12.16 -43.93 2.16
CA GLU A 142 -12.91 -42.69 2.35
C GLU A 142 -14.09 -42.90 3.32
N THR A 143 -13.83 -42.99 4.62
CA THR A 143 -14.91 -43.03 5.62
C THR A 143 -15.43 -41.63 5.92
N SER A 144 -16.73 -41.51 6.21
CA SER A 144 -17.34 -40.23 6.63
C SER A 144 -16.64 -39.62 7.85
N GLU A 145 -16.14 -40.45 8.76
CA GLU A 145 -15.39 -40.02 9.94
C GLU A 145 -14.04 -39.40 9.59
N LYS A 146 -13.28 -39.99 8.65
CA LYS A 146 -12.00 -39.42 8.19
C LYS A 146 -12.20 -38.07 7.52
N ILE A 147 -13.24 -37.91 6.71
CA ILE A 147 -13.58 -36.63 6.07
C ILE A 147 -13.91 -35.57 7.13
N LYS A 148 -14.75 -35.91 8.12
CA LYS A 148 -15.08 -35.00 9.23
C LYS A 148 -13.84 -34.62 10.04
N TYR A 149 -12.95 -35.57 10.30
CA TYR A 149 -11.70 -35.30 11.01
C TYR A 149 -10.79 -34.37 10.22
N TYR A 150 -10.58 -34.66 8.93
CA TYR A 150 -9.81 -33.80 8.03
C TYR A 150 -10.36 -32.37 8.01
N GLN A 151 -11.68 -32.23 7.83
CA GLN A 151 -12.33 -30.92 7.85
C GLN A 151 -12.18 -30.21 9.21
N SER A 152 -12.16 -30.95 10.33
CA SER A 152 -11.93 -30.38 11.66
C SER A 152 -10.51 -29.80 11.83
N ILE A 153 -9.52 -30.41 11.15
CA ILE A 153 -8.15 -29.89 11.11
C ILE A 153 -8.09 -28.61 10.28
N GLU A 154 -8.68 -28.59 9.08
CA GLU A 154 -8.76 -27.38 8.25
C GLU A 154 -9.47 -26.24 8.99
N ASN A 155 -10.62 -26.52 9.61
CA ASN A 155 -11.36 -25.55 10.43
C ASN A 155 -10.51 -25.00 11.59
N SER A 156 -9.64 -25.81 12.18
CA SER A 156 -8.73 -25.37 13.25
C SER A 156 -7.66 -24.41 12.72
N VAL A 157 -7.14 -24.65 11.52
CA VAL A 157 -6.21 -23.74 10.83
C VAL A 157 -6.92 -22.44 10.46
N VAL A 158 -8.10 -22.52 9.83
CA VAL A 158 -8.93 -21.36 9.48
C VAL A 158 -9.19 -20.49 10.71
N ARG A 159 -9.65 -21.10 11.81
CA ARG A 159 -9.88 -20.40 13.07
C ARG A 159 -8.61 -19.68 13.54
N ARG A 160 -7.45 -20.32 13.46
CA ARG A 160 -6.19 -19.69 13.87
C ARG A 160 -5.79 -18.53 12.96
N ILE A 161 -6.03 -18.63 11.65
CA ILE A 161 -5.83 -17.52 10.71
C ILE A 161 -6.69 -16.33 11.13
N TYR A 162 -7.97 -16.53 11.46
CA TYR A 162 -8.82 -15.47 12.00
C TYR A 162 -8.27 -14.87 13.30
N GLU A 163 -7.86 -15.70 14.26
CA GLU A 163 -7.35 -15.25 15.58
C GLU A 163 -6.02 -14.48 15.50
N THR A 164 -5.22 -14.72 14.46
CA THR A 164 -3.91 -14.06 14.26
C THR A 164 -3.92 -13.00 13.17
N SER A 165 -5.07 -12.77 12.54
CA SER A 165 -5.20 -11.84 11.44
C SER A 165 -5.01 -10.39 11.93
N PRO A 166 -4.14 -9.61 11.27
CA PRO A 166 -4.07 -8.17 11.51
C PRO A 166 -5.40 -7.49 11.16
N VAL A 167 -5.72 -6.39 11.85
CA VAL A 167 -7.03 -5.68 11.76
C VAL A 167 -7.40 -5.25 10.34
N ASN A 168 -6.40 -5.00 9.50
CA ASN A 168 -6.55 -4.55 8.12
C ASN A 168 -6.72 -5.69 7.10
N TYR A 169 -6.92 -6.92 7.55
CA TYR A 169 -7.33 -8.02 6.69
C TYR A 169 -8.79 -8.38 6.96
N LYS A 170 -9.57 -8.50 5.87
CA LYS A 170 -10.85 -9.20 5.92
C LYS A 170 -10.61 -10.65 5.52
N ILE A 171 -10.87 -11.56 6.45
CA ILE A 171 -10.74 -13.00 6.20
C ILE A 171 -12.08 -13.55 5.69
N VAL A 172 -12.00 -14.35 4.64
CA VAL A 172 -13.13 -15.08 4.06
C VAL A 172 -12.69 -16.53 3.86
N SER A 173 -13.43 -17.48 4.42
CA SER A 173 -13.13 -18.92 4.32
C SER A 173 -14.21 -19.68 3.60
N ASP A 174 -13.88 -20.89 3.13
CA ASP A 174 -14.78 -21.83 2.45
C ASP A 174 -15.59 -21.13 1.36
N SER A 175 -14.88 -20.50 0.42
CA SER A 175 -15.48 -19.51 -0.47
C SER A 175 -15.32 -19.85 -1.94
N ILE A 176 -16.27 -19.38 -2.75
CA ILE A 176 -16.29 -19.56 -4.20
C ILE A 176 -16.14 -18.20 -4.86
N LEU A 177 -15.15 -18.09 -5.74
CA LEU A 177 -14.97 -16.98 -6.67
C LEU A 177 -14.75 -17.57 -8.07
N ASN A 178 -15.56 -17.11 -9.03
CA ASN A 178 -15.57 -17.61 -10.41
C ASN A 178 -15.46 -19.14 -10.51
N ARG A 179 -16.29 -19.87 -9.74
CA ARG A 179 -16.39 -21.35 -9.68
C ARG A 179 -15.25 -22.07 -8.97
N PHE A 180 -14.14 -21.43 -8.66
CA PHE A 180 -13.04 -22.02 -7.89
C PHE A 180 -13.33 -22.00 -6.40
N LEU A 181 -12.96 -23.05 -5.69
CA LEU A 181 -13.06 -23.16 -4.24
C LEU A 181 -11.76 -22.66 -3.61
N TYR A 182 -11.89 -21.78 -2.62
CA TYR A 182 -10.78 -21.22 -1.85
C TYR A 182 -10.97 -21.58 -0.38
N ASP A 183 -9.93 -22.11 0.24
CA ASP A 183 -9.96 -22.46 1.67
C ASP A 183 -9.99 -21.17 2.51
N VAL A 184 -9.03 -20.25 2.31
CA VAL A 184 -9.07 -18.91 2.91
C VAL A 184 -8.50 -17.84 1.97
N ILE A 185 -9.21 -16.71 1.89
CA ILE A 185 -8.75 -15.47 1.28
C ILE A 185 -8.65 -14.41 2.38
N ALA A 186 -7.45 -13.85 2.57
CA ALA A 186 -7.25 -12.66 3.38
C ALA A 186 -7.16 -11.43 2.46
N ILE A 187 -8.18 -10.60 2.47
CA ILE A 187 -8.29 -9.41 1.62
C ILE A 187 -7.72 -8.21 2.39
N GLY A 188 -6.63 -7.63 1.90
CA GLY A 188 -6.05 -6.43 2.48
C GLY A 188 -6.98 -5.22 2.27
N GLN A 189 -7.21 -4.46 3.33
CA GLN A 189 -8.12 -3.32 3.35
C GLN A 189 -7.41 -1.99 3.02
N ASP A 190 -6.08 -1.97 3.00
CA ASP A 190 -5.27 -0.77 2.74
C ASP A 190 -4.24 -0.98 1.60
N MET A 191 -3.49 0.08 1.26
CA MET A 191 -2.51 0.07 0.16
C MET A 191 -1.24 -0.73 0.44
N LEU A 192 -0.92 -0.98 1.71
CA LEU A 192 0.33 -1.61 2.12
C LEU A 192 0.19 -3.13 2.23
N HIS A 193 -1.04 -3.61 2.42
CA HIS A 193 -1.32 -5.01 2.68
C HIS A 193 -1.85 -5.70 1.44
N LYS A 194 -1.01 -6.55 0.85
CA LYS A 194 -1.41 -7.40 -0.27
C LYS A 194 -2.33 -8.51 0.22
N ASP A 195 -3.23 -8.91 -0.65
CA ASP A 195 -4.10 -10.06 -0.41
C ASP A 195 -3.27 -11.34 -0.25
N ILE A 196 -3.81 -12.31 0.47
CA ILE A 196 -3.19 -13.61 0.69
C ILE A 196 -4.22 -14.69 0.41
N ILE A 197 -3.84 -15.67 -0.41
CA ILE A 197 -4.60 -16.90 -0.60
C ILE A 197 -3.90 -18.00 0.18
N PHE A 198 -4.65 -18.64 1.06
CA PHE A 198 -4.22 -19.82 1.78
C PHE A 198 -4.91 -21.04 1.17
N GLU A 199 -4.10 -22.05 0.85
CA GLU A 199 -4.57 -23.41 0.61
C GLU A 199 -4.12 -24.26 1.79
N ILE A 200 -5.01 -25.07 2.35
CA ILE A 200 -4.77 -25.91 3.52
C ILE A 200 -4.83 -27.37 3.06
N LYS A 201 -3.85 -28.17 3.49
CA LYS A 201 -3.85 -29.62 3.30
C LYS A 201 -3.46 -30.34 4.57
N TYR A 202 -4.17 -31.41 4.90
CA TYR A 202 -3.87 -32.25 6.05
C TYR A 202 -3.33 -33.60 5.58
N LEU A 203 -2.02 -33.78 5.71
CA LEU A 203 -1.29 -34.95 5.24
C LEU A 203 -1.19 -36.01 6.33
N GLN A 204 -1.86 -37.14 6.13
CA GLN A 204 -1.83 -38.27 7.06
C GLN A 204 -0.71 -39.27 6.73
N ASN A 205 -0.26 -39.26 5.48
CA ASN A 205 0.77 -40.14 4.95
C ASN A 205 1.93 -39.36 4.33
N ASN A 206 3.05 -40.04 4.11
CA ASN A 206 4.11 -39.51 3.26
C ASN A 206 3.60 -39.31 1.84
N ILE A 207 3.88 -38.14 1.26
CA ILE A 207 3.55 -37.83 -0.13
C ILE A 207 4.81 -37.77 -0.99
N GLY A 208 4.67 -38.07 -2.28
CA GLY A 208 5.72 -37.84 -3.27
C GLY A 208 5.78 -36.39 -3.74
N SER A 209 6.88 -36.01 -4.40
CA SER A 209 7.06 -34.66 -4.97
C SER A 209 5.96 -34.28 -5.95
N SER A 210 5.46 -35.25 -6.74
CA SER A 210 4.38 -35.04 -7.71
C SER A 210 3.06 -34.62 -7.07
N VAL A 211 2.76 -35.10 -5.87
CA VAL A 211 1.55 -34.70 -5.12
C VAL A 211 1.71 -33.28 -4.60
N LEU A 212 2.88 -32.94 -4.03
CA LEU A 212 3.17 -31.57 -3.62
C LEU A 212 3.07 -30.60 -4.82
N ASP A 213 3.65 -30.95 -5.97
CA ASP A 213 3.60 -30.12 -7.17
C ASP A 213 2.16 -29.86 -7.64
N ARG A 214 1.24 -30.83 -7.45
CA ARG A 214 -0.19 -30.63 -7.73
C ARG A 214 -0.82 -29.62 -6.78
N TYR A 215 -0.55 -29.69 -5.47
CA TYR A 215 -1.06 -28.68 -4.52
C TYR A 215 -0.52 -27.28 -4.83
N ILE A 216 0.77 -27.19 -5.17
CA ILE A 216 1.37 -25.93 -5.58
C ILE A 216 0.68 -25.40 -6.84
N THR A 217 0.53 -26.25 -7.87
CA THR A 217 -0.12 -25.86 -9.13
C THR A 217 -1.54 -25.35 -8.90
N LYS A 218 -2.35 -26.07 -8.10
CA LYS A 218 -3.70 -25.64 -7.71
C LYS A 218 -3.69 -24.25 -7.05
N LEU A 219 -2.77 -23.99 -6.12
CA LEU A 219 -2.65 -22.68 -5.47
C LEU A 219 -2.25 -21.56 -6.45
N TYR A 220 -1.46 -21.87 -7.49
CA TYR A 220 -1.20 -20.92 -8.57
C TYR A 220 -2.46 -20.66 -9.42
N GLU A 221 -3.24 -21.68 -9.76
CA GLU A 221 -4.51 -21.51 -10.47
C GLU A 221 -5.50 -20.64 -9.68
N LEU A 222 -5.62 -20.86 -8.37
CA LEU A 222 -6.42 -20.01 -7.48
C LEU A 222 -5.90 -18.57 -7.44
N SER A 223 -4.58 -18.39 -7.36
CA SER A 223 -3.95 -17.07 -7.41
C SER A 223 -4.23 -16.34 -8.72
N ASP A 224 -4.15 -17.04 -9.85
CA ASP A 224 -4.35 -16.44 -11.17
C ASP A 224 -5.82 -16.10 -11.40
N ASN A 225 -6.74 -17.00 -11.01
CA ASN A 225 -8.17 -16.72 -11.02
C ASN A 225 -8.49 -15.47 -10.20
N TYR A 226 -8.04 -15.42 -8.94
CA TYR A 226 -8.26 -14.28 -8.08
C TYR A 226 -7.71 -12.99 -8.70
N SER A 227 -6.50 -13.03 -9.28
CA SER A 227 -5.92 -11.88 -9.96
C SER A 227 -6.72 -11.41 -11.17
N ILE A 228 -7.28 -12.32 -11.96
CA ILE A 228 -8.15 -11.98 -13.10
C ILE A 228 -9.45 -11.34 -12.60
N GLU A 229 -10.08 -11.91 -11.58
CA GLU A 229 -11.38 -11.43 -11.09
C GLU A 229 -11.30 -10.12 -10.31
N THR A 230 -10.18 -9.87 -9.62
CA THR A 230 -10.03 -8.73 -8.69
C THR A 230 -9.06 -7.66 -9.17
N ASN A 231 -8.26 -7.94 -10.21
CA ASN A 231 -7.12 -7.12 -10.62
C ASN A 231 -6.10 -6.87 -9.47
N ARG A 232 -5.99 -7.80 -8.51
CA ARG A 232 -5.04 -7.75 -7.39
C ARG A 232 -4.12 -8.98 -7.42
N LYS A 233 -2.83 -8.80 -7.12
CA LYS A 233 -1.84 -9.89 -7.08
C LYS A 233 -1.65 -10.39 -5.63
N PRO A 234 -2.12 -11.59 -5.27
CA PRO A 234 -2.03 -12.09 -3.91
C PRO A 234 -0.69 -12.79 -3.63
N TYR A 235 -0.30 -12.81 -2.35
CA TYR A 235 0.64 -13.78 -1.81
C TYR A 235 -0.03 -15.16 -1.76
N LYS A 236 0.76 -16.20 -1.99
CA LYS A 236 0.34 -17.60 -1.95
C LYS A 236 0.93 -18.28 -0.72
N LYS A 237 0.10 -18.80 0.17
CA LYS A 237 0.55 -19.57 1.34
C LYS A 237 -0.06 -20.98 1.28
N LEU A 238 0.78 -21.99 1.06
CA LEU A 238 0.36 -23.38 1.18
C LEU A 238 0.62 -23.85 2.62
N ILE A 239 -0.42 -24.23 3.34
CA ILE A 239 -0.33 -24.73 4.71
C ILE A 239 -0.48 -26.24 4.68
N LEU A 240 0.55 -26.95 5.12
CA LEU A 240 0.58 -28.40 5.23
C LEU A 240 0.57 -28.77 6.71
N VAL A 241 -0.56 -29.28 7.18
CA VAL A 241 -0.69 -29.86 8.51
C VAL A 241 -0.37 -31.34 8.40
N THR A 242 0.42 -31.87 9.34
CA THR A 242 0.90 -33.25 9.31
C THR A 242 0.70 -33.91 10.66
N THR A 243 0.64 -35.25 10.66
CA THR A 243 0.83 -36.03 11.89
C THR A 243 2.28 -35.94 12.36
N ASN A 244 2.53 -36.25 13.64
CA ASN A 244 3.89 -36.25 14.20
C ASN A 244 4.86 -37.19 13.46
N GLU A 245 4.34 -38.30 12.96
CA GLU A 245 5.12 -39.35 12.29
C GLU A 245 5.57 -38.91 10.89
N VAL A 246 4.74 -38.14 10.20
CA VAL A 246 4.94 -37.73 8.80
C VAL A 246 5.74 -36.43 8.68
N PHE A 247 5.71 -35.57 9.71
CA PHE A 247 6.33 -34.25 9.72
C PHE A 247 7.76 -34.21 9.15
N CYS A 248 8.66 -35.06 9.67
CA CYS A 248 10.08 -35.05 9.27
C CYS A 248 10.31 -35.36 7.79
N SER A 249 9.43 -36.16 7.19
CA SER A 249 9.51 -36.52 5.78
C SER A 249 9.04 -35.37 4.89
N ILE A 250 7.92 -34.74 5.26
CA ILE A 250 7.34 -33.60 4.56
C ILE A 250 8.25 -32.37 4.64
N ASP A 251 8.80 -32.08 5.81
CA ASP A 251 9.72 -30.95 6.02
C ASP A 251 10.98 -31.09 5.12
N LYS A 252 11.56 -32.29 5.04
CA LYS A 252 12.67 -32.58 4.12
C LYS A 252 12.28 -32.37 2.66
N LEU A 253 11.10 -32.85 2.25
CA LEU A 253 10.61 -32.73 0.89
C LEU A 253 10.43 -31.26 0.47
N ILE A 254 10.04 -30.39 1.40
CA ILE A 254 9.83 -28.96 1.15
C ILE A 254 11.15 -28.19 1.15
N ASN A 255 12.11 -28.57 1.97
CA ASN A 255 13.46 -28.00 1.95
C ASN A 255 14.19 -28.25 0.61
N MET A 256 13.76 -29.26 -0.16
CA MET A 256 14.26 -29.51 -1.52
C MET A 256 13.60 -28.62 -2.60
N GLN A 257 12.57 -27.84 -2.26
CA GLN A 257 11.86 -27.00 -3.22
C GLN A 257 12.62 -25.70 -3.53
N LYS A 258 12.54 -25.26 -4.79
CA LYS A 258 13.11 -23.97 -5.21
C LYS A 258 12.31 -22.82 -4.59
N LYS A 259 13.01 -21.77 -4.14
CA LYS A 259 12.38 -20.51 -3.74
C LYS A 259 11.59 -19.92 -4.90
N ARG A 260 10.35 -19.50 -4.64
CA ARG A 260 9.45 -18.85 -5.61
C ARG A 260 8.98 -17.52 -5.02
N ASN A 261 8.88 -16.48 -5.86
CA ASN A 261 8.44 -15.16 -5.41
C ASN A 261 6.97 -15.18 -4.99
N ASN A 262 6.64 -14.46 -3.91
CA ASN A 262 5.28 -14.33 -3.35
C ASN A 262 4.61 -15.66 -3.04
N PHE A 263 5.40 -16.68 -2.70
CA PHE A 263 4.95 -18.02 -2.37
C PHE A 263 5.70 -18.53 -1.15
N SER A 264 4.98 -19.10 -0.19
CA SER A 264 5.56 -19.77 0.96
C SER A 264 4.80 -21.05 1.28
N ILE A 265 5.53 -22.07 1.74
CA ILE A 265 4.96 -23.30 2.29
C ILE A 265 5.20 -23.27 3.79
N ILE A 266 4.15 -23.51 4.57
CA ILE A 266 4.22 -23.62 6.03
C ILE A 266 3.87 -25.05 6.38
N VAL A 267 4.80 -25.74 7.03
CA VAL A 267 4.60 -27.11 7.53
C VAL A 267 4.44 -27.04 9.03
N LEU A 268 3.43 -27.71 9.56
CA LEU A 268 3.23 -27.80 11.00
C LEU A 268 2.63 -29.14 11.39
N LYS A 269 2.82 -29.49 12.66
CA LYS A 269 2.12 -30.60 13.30
C LYS A 269 0.74 -30.14 13.78
N GLU A 270 -0.20 -31.06 13.93
CA GLU A 270 -1.54 -30.76 14.44
C GLU A 270 -1.53 -29.97 15.78
N ASN A 271 -0.62 -30.33 16.69
CA ASN A 271 -0.50 -29.66 17.99
C ASN A 271 0.16 -28.27 17.93
N GLU A 272 0.75 -27.88 16.80
CA GLU A 272 1.40 -26.60 16.59
C GLU A 272 0.42 -25.54 16.03
N ILE A 273 -0.71 -25.94 15.46
CA ILE A 273 -1.73 -25.05 14.87
C ILE A 273 -2.02 -23.86 15.80
N LYS A 274 -2.30 -24.12 17.07
CA LYS A 274 -2.70 -23.08 18.05
C LYS A 274 -1.61 -22.05 18.36
N LYS A 275 -0.35 -22.34 18.07
CA LYS A 275 0.80 -21.48 18.38
C LYS A 275 1.28 -20.68 17.17
N THR A 276 0.93 -21.12 15.96
CA THR A 276 1.41 -20.52 14.72
C THR A 276 0.76 -19.17 14.44
N ASN A 277 1.54 -18.22 13.91
CA ASN A 277 1.04 -17.01 13.28
C ASN A 277 1.24 -17.13 11.76
N PHE A 278 0.16 -17.09 11.00
CA PHE A 278 0.17 -17.30 9.55
C PHE A 278 0.41 -16.03 8.74
N PHE A 279 0.51 -14.85 9.36
CA PHE A 279 0.77 -13.56 8.71
C PHE A 279 2.22 -13.10 8.78
N ASN A 280 3.02 -13.72 9.66
CA ASN A 280 4.47 -13.51 9.69
C ASN A 280 5.18 -14.15 8.48
#